data_AF-A0A6G6Z0C7-F1
#
_entry.id   AF-A0A6G6Z0C7-F1
#
_cell.length_a   1.000
_cell.length_b   1.000
_cell.length_c   1.000
_cell.angle_alpha   90.00
_cell.angle_beta   90.00
_cell.angle_gamma   90.00
#
_symmetry.space_group_name_H-M   'P 1'
#
loop_
_entity.id
_entity.type
_entity.pdbx_description
1 polymer ?
#
loop_
_entity_poly.entity_id
_entity_poly.type
_entity_poly.pdbx_seq_one_letter_code
_entity_poly.pdbx_strand_id
1 'polypeptide(L)'
;MTSAPDTPGAVTTYADRAPLDRVQYLEAKLILKPDGFTSVQGFRDFGKIVRRTAKQVGVGFIEDKKADLRPEIREIVFLDTPDFALYTNAFILRRRVSYVDGFPVGDPEIVFKFRHPDEQKAAALDVRPRIDGKYRIKFKAEALPLKDEIGGYRILYSHNCQFALSQTHAQDKISIATLDKVFPPLTRLKRTDREWVGLVNEGIVEEVLLPLGSLDFGKELVAKCDIAVWRTRGEQLPLVGEFAFQLKFDRKEAIAAKQKKLAAQLYVTLQREVAGWLALGVTKTAMVYRLKGAAPQSHE
;
A
#
# COMPACT_ATOMS: atom_id res chain seq x y z
N MET A 1 44.38 -16.03 -19.93
CA MET A 1 43.70 -15.40 -18.78
C MET A 1 42.69 -14.41 -19.33
N THR A 2 41.47 -14.88 -19.56
CA THR A 2 40.36 -14.08 -20.08
C THR A 2 39.69 -13.37 -18.92
N SER A 3 39.74 -12.04 -18.94
CA SER A 3 39.03 -11.15 -18.01
C SER A 3 37.54 -11.43 -18.06
N ALA A 4 36.94 -11.66 -16.89
CA ALA A 4 35.49 -11.75 -16.72
C ALA A 4 34.82 -10.43 -17.17
N PRO A 5 33.59 -10.48 -17.71
CA PRO A 5 32.87 -9.29 -18.11
C PRO A 5 32.50 -8.47 -16.87
N ASP A 6 32.77 -7.15 -16.95
CA ASP A 6 32.35 -6.17 -15.95
C ASP A 6 30.86 -6.35 -15.63
N THR A 7 30.58 -6.62 -14.35
CA THR A 7 29.21 -6.59 -13.84
C THR A 7 28.73 -5.15 -13.99
N PRO A 8 27.63 -4.86 -14.70
CA PRO A 8 27.16 -3.49 -14.85
C PRO A 8 26.97 -2.89 -13.47
N GLY A 9 27.69 -1.79 -13.20
CA GLY A 9 27.66 -1.12 -11.91
C GLY A 9 26.22 -0.84 -11.48
N ALA A 10 25.92 -1.07 -10.20
CA ALA A 10 24.58 -0.84 -9.66
C ALA A 10 24.12 0.58 -10.02
N VAL A 11 22.94 0.70 -10.66
CA VAL A 11 22.37 2.01 -11.00
C VAL A 11 22.16 2.77 -9.70
N THR A 12 22.80 3.94 -9.57
CA THR A 12 22.72 4.79 -8.36
C THR A 12 21.95 6.08 -8.58
N THR A 13 21.59 6.40 -9.82
CA THR A 13 20.86 7.60 -10.22
C THR A 13 19.82 7.32 -11.30
N TYR A 14 18.79 8.14 -11.36
CA TYR A 14 17.84 8.18 -12.49
C TYR A 14 18.50 8.77 -13.75
N ALA A 15 17.75 8.75 -14.87
CA ALA A 15 18.23 9.26 -16.16
C ALA A 15 18.59 10.75 -16.16
N ASP A 16 17.94 11.53 -15.30
CA ASP A 16 18.24 12.95 -15.07
C ASP A 16 19.36 13.19 -14.04
N ARG A 17 20.08 12.14 -13.64
CA ARG A 17 21.16 12.14 -12.63
C ARG A 17 20.70 12.44 -11.20
N ALA A 18 19.40 12.55 -10.95
CA ALA A 18 18.90 12.61 -9.58
C ALA A 18 19.22 11.29 -8.85
N PRO A 19 19.52 11.32 -7.54
CA PRO A 19 19.76 10.10 -6.77
C PRO A 19 18.50 9.23 -6.74
N LEU A 20 18.66 7.92 -6.70
CA LEU A 20 17.51 7.02 -6.50
C LEU A 20 16.82 7.30 -5.16
N ASP A 21 15.50 7.15 -5.16
CA ASP A 21 14.71 7.19 -3.95
C ASP A 21 15.11 6.07 -2.99
N ARG A 22 14.97 6.34 -1.68
CA ARG A 22 15.33 5.40 -0.61
C ARG A 22 14.11 5.03 0.19
N VAL A 23 14.11 3.82 0.76
CA VAL A 23 13.06 3.41 1.70
C VAL A 23 13.05 4.33 2.91
N GLN A 24 11.90 4.95 3.16
CA GLN A 24 11.66 5.91 4.26
C GLN A 24 10.53 5.43 5.20
N TYR A 25 9.95 4.28 4.91
CA TYR A 25 8.82 3.75 5.64
C TYR A 25 8.94 2.24 5.80
N LEU A 26 8.58 1.74 6.98
CA LEU A 26 8.16 0.35 7.18
C LEU A 26 6.65 0.37 7.39
N GLU A 27 5.90 -0.32 6.54
CA GLU A 27 4.45 -0.48 6.68
C GLU A 27 4.15 -1.97 6.88
N ALA A 28 3.82 -2.37 8.10
CA ALA A 28 3.49 -3.75 8.42
C ALA A 28 1.98 -3.94 8.36
N LYS A 29 1.52 -4.92 7.59
CA LYS A 29 0.10 -5.13 7.28
C LYS A 29 -0.33 -6.55 7.63
N LEU A 30 -1.46 -6.70 8.27
CA LEU A 30 -2.16 -7.98 8.39
C LEU A 30 -3.38 -7.91 7.48
N ILE A 31 -3.50 -8.90 6.59
CA ILE A 31 -4.69 -9.06 5.77
C ILE A 31 -5.66 -9.94 6.55
N LEU A 32 -6.89 -9.48 6.68
CA LEU A 32 -7.87 -10.02 7.59
C LEU A 32 -9.12 -10.46 6.82
N LYS A 33 -9.73 -11.54 7.30
CA LYS A 33 -11.07 -11.96 6.89
C LYS A 33 -12.07 -10.85 7.22
N PRO A 34 -13.07 -10.62 6.37
CA PRO A 34 -13.99 -9.51 6.55
C PRO A 34 -15.07 -9.76 7.62
N ASP A 35 -15.28 -11.01 8.05
CA ASP A 35 -16.42 -11.44 8.88
C ASP A 35 -16.55 -10.67 10.22
N GLY A 36 -15.41 -10.27 10.80
CA GLY A 36 -15.37 -9.51 12.04
C GLY A 36 -15.66 -8.01 11.89
N PHE A 37 -15.82 -7.49 10.67
CA PHE A 37 -15.88 -6.06 10.36
C PHE A 37 -17.25 -5.61 9.84
N THR A 38 -18.32 -6.11 10.45
CA THR A 38 -19.71 -5.76 10.13
C THR A 38 -20.21 -4.51 10.86
N SER A 39 -19.46 -4.02 11.85
CA SER A 39 -19.78 -2.79 12.60
C SER A 39 -18.51 -2.14 13.14
N VAL A 40 -18.60 -0.87 13.57
CA VAL A 40 -17.48 -0.16 14.22
C VAL A 40 -16.97 -0.88 15.48
N GLN A 41 -17.81 -1.68 16.14
CA GLN A 41 -17.41 -2.43 17.32
C GLN A 41 -16.32 -3.46 17.00
N GLY A 42 -16.40 -4.12 15.84
CA GLY A 42 -15.35 -5.05 15.39
C GLY A 42 -13.98 -4.38 15.21
N PHE A 43 -13.97 -3.14 14.73
CA PHE A 43 -12.74 -2.34 14.58
C PHE A 43 -12.14 -2.03 15.95
N ARG A 44 -12.99 -1.64 16.92
CA ARG A 44 -12.58 -1.34 18.29
C ARG A 44 -12.10 -2.58 19.04
N ASP A 45 -12.76 -3.72 18.85
CA ASP A 45 -12.36 -4.98 19.46
C ASP A 45 -11.00 -5.46 18.93
N PHE A 46 -10.75 -5.30 17.62
CA PHE A 46 -9.42 -5.51 17.06
C PHE A 46 -8.39 -4.56 17.69
N GLY A 47 -8.74 -3.27 17.85
CA GLY A 47 -7.89 -2.27 18.52
C GLY A 47 -7.52 -2.65 19.96
N LYS A 48 -8.44 -3.26 20.73
CA LYS A 48 -8.14 -3.78 22.08
C LYS A 48 -7.08 -4.89 22.03
N ILE A 49 -7.15 -5.80 21.04
CA ILE A 49 -6.15 -6.85 20.84
C ILE A 49 -4.78 -6.25 20.50
N VAL A 50 -4.74 -5.27 19.59
CA VAL A 50 -3.49 -4.55 19.24
C VAL A 50 -2.85 -3.94 20.49
N ARG A 51 -3.65 -3.24 21.30
CA ARG A 51 -3.18 -2.60 22.53
C ARG A 51 -2.66 -3.58 23.56
N ARG A 52 -3.38 -4.68 23.79
CA ARG A 52 -2.94 -5.77 24.69
C ARG A 52 -1.62 -6.37 24.21
N THR A 53 -1.52 -6.64 22.91
CA THR A 53 -0.32 -7.22 22.30
C THR A 53 0.87 -6.27 22.41
N ALA A 54 0.68 -4.98 22.14
CA ALA A 54 1.71 -3.96 22.31
C ALA A 54 2.26 -3.94 23.75
N LYS A 55 1.38 -3.92 24.74
CA LYS A 55 1.76 -4.00 26.16
C LYS A 55 2.56 -5.26 26.48
N GLN A 56 2.14 -6.43 25.97
CA GLN A 56 2.82 -7.71 26.20
C GLN A 56 4.27 -7.71 25.70
N VAL A 57 4.54 -7.07 24.56
CA VAL A 57 5.89 -7.03 23.97
C VAL A 57 6.70 -5.80 24.37
N GLY A 58 6.18 -4.96 25.28
CA GLY A 58 6.85 -3.75 25.75
C GLY A 58 6.87 -2.59 24.74
N VAL A 59 5.87 -2.52 23.85
CA VAL A 59 5.64 -1.38 22.94
C VAL A 59 4.56 -0.49 23.53
N GLY A 60 4.82 0.82 23.59
CA GLY A 60 3.86 1.80 24.06
C GLY A 60 2.67 1.97 23.11
N PHE A 61 1.55 2.47 23.62
CA PHE A 61 0.37 2.77 22.81
C PHE A 61 -0.16 4.16 23.15
N ILE A 62 -0.14 5.05 22.17
CA ILE A 62 -0.65 6.41 22.24
C ILE A 62 -2.04 6.41 21.59
N GLU A 63 -3.07 6.74 22.35
CA GLU A 63 -4.43 6.81 21.83
C GLU A 63 -4.59 7.92 20.79
N ASP A 64 -5.38 7.65 19.75
CA ASP A 64 -5.86 8.68 18.84
C ASP A 64 -7.28 9.07 19.25
N LYS A 65 -7.55 10.37 19.41
CA LYS A 65 -8.90 10.88 19.72
C LYS A 65 -9.94 10.47 18.67
N LYS A 66 -9.49 10.16 17.44
CA LYS A 66 -10.35 9.67 16.36
C LYS A 66 -10.78 8.22 16.54
N ALA A 67 -10.14 7.43 17.39
CA ALA A 67 -10.49 6.03 17.60
C ALA A 67 -11.92 5.85 18.17
N ASP A 68 -12.42 6.86 18.87
CA ASP A 68 -13.79 6.89 19.41
C ASP A 68 -14.81 7.49 18.44
N LEU A 69 -14.36 8.06 17.32
CA LEU A 69 -15.23 8.64 16.31
C LEU A 69 -15.74 7.58 15.31
N ARG A 70 -16.59 8.02 14.39
CA ARG A 70 -17.00 7.21 13.24
C ARG A 70 -15.80 6.96 12.31
N PRO A 71 -15.75 5.79 11.64
CA PRO A 71 -14.76 5.53 10.62
C PRO A 71 -14.77 6.58 9.50
N GLU A 72 -13.58 6.86 8.96
CA GLU A 72 -13.40 7.63 7.74
C GLU A 72 -13.81 6.78 6.53
N ILE A 73 -14.42 7.43 5.53
CA ILE A 73 -14.83 6.78 4.29
C ILE A 73 -13.98 7.30 3.14
N ARG A 74 -13.49 6.38 2.31
CA ARG A 74 -12.82 6.71 1.05
C ARG A 74 -13.33 5.84 -0.07
N GLU A 75 -13.62 6.47 -1.19
CA GLU A 75 -13.76 5.77 -2.45
C GLU A 75 -12.38 5.45 -3.02
N ILE A 76 -12.20 4.22 -3.50
CA ILE A 76 -11.03 3.78 -4.22
C ILE A 76 -11.46 3.18 -5.56
N VAL A 77 -10.93 3.76 -6.62
CA VAL A 77 -11.13 3.32 -7.99
C VAL A 77 -9.81 2.82 -8.54
N PHE A 78 -9.77 1.58 -8.99
CA PHE A 78 -8.60 1.01 -9.67
C PHE A 78 -8.72 1.19 -11.17
N LEU A 79 -7.59 1.44 -11.81
CA LEU A 79 -7.48 1.75 -13.22
C LEU A 79 -6.46 0.79 -13.83
N ASP A 80 -6.88 0.03 -14.86
CA ASP A 80 -6.01 -0.87 -15.62
C ASP A 80 -6.52 -1.04 -17.06
N THR A 81 -5.71 -1.67 -17.91
CA THR A 81 -6.13 -2.13 -19.24
C THR A 81 -7.08 -3.34 -19.11
N PRO A 82 -7.91 -3.64 -20.13
CA PRO A 82 -8.80 -4.80 -20.11
C PRO A 82 -8.09 -6.15 -19.88
N ASP A 83 -6.82 -6.27 -20.31
CA ASP A 83 -5.95 -7.43 -20.09
C ASP A 83 -5.10 -7.36 -18.81
N PHE A 84 -5.34 -6.37 -17.95
CA PHE A 84 -4.62 -6.15 -16.68
C PHE A 84 -3.10 -5.98 -16.85
N ALA A 85 -2.67 -5.29 -17.90
CA ALA A 85 -1.25 -5.09 -18.21
C ALA A 85 -0.50 -4.30 -17.13
N LEU A 86 -1.13 -3.35 -16.43
CA LEU A 86 -0.49 -2.67 -15.31
C LEU A 86 -0.25 -3.66 -14.18
N TYR A 87 -1.32 -4.33 -13.72
CA TYR A 87 -1.23 -5.27 -12.62
C TYR A 87 -0.25 -6.39 -12.94
N THR A 88 -0.34 -7.06 -14.10
CA THR A 88 0.58 -8.14 -14.52
C THR A 88 2.06 -7.73 -14.57
N ASN A 89 2.35 -6.42 -14.70
CA ASN A 89 3.70 -5.85 -14.65
C ASN A 89 4.02 -5.15 -13.30
N ALA A 90 3.29 -5.50 -12.24
CA ALA A 90 3.47 -5.04 -10.86
C ALA A 90 3.22 -3.54 -10.64
N PHE A 91 2.44 -2.93 -11.54
CA PHE A 91 1.94 -1.58 -11.42
C PHE A 91 0.52 -1.58 -10.83
N ILE A 92 0.25 -0.59 -10.00
CA ILE A 92 -1.08 -0.34 -9.45
C ILE A 92 -1.36 1.14 -9.64
N LEU A 93 -2.41 1.44 -10.41
CA LEU A 93 -2.94 2.78 -10.56
C LEU A 93 -4.32 2.85 -9.92
N ARG A 94 -4.53 3.87 -9.09
CA ARG A 94 -5.82 4.12 -8.45
C ARG A 94 -6.09 5.59 -8.21
N ARG A 95 -7.37 5.94 -8.24
CA ARG A 95 -7.90 7.22 -7.75
C ARG A 95 -8.51 7.01 -6.37
N ARG A 96 -8.33 7.99 -5.48
CA ARG A 96 -8.92 8.00 -4.15
C ARG A 96 -9.72 9.28 -3.93
N VAL A 97 -10.93 9.15 -3.40
CA VAL A 97 -11.78 10.29 -3.04
C VAL A 97 -12.17 10.15 -1.57
N SER A 98 -11.96 11.20 -0.78
CA SER A 98 -12.35 11.19 0.63
C SER A 98 -13.79 11.64 0.77
N TYR A 99 -14.50 11.12 1.77
CA TYR A 99 -15.88 11.50 2.05
C TYR A 99 -16.04 11.96 3.50
N VAL A 100 -16.85 13.00 3.70
CA VAL A 100 -17.31 13.49 5.00
C VAL A 100 -18.82 13.69 4.90
N ASP A 101 -19.57 13.12 5.84
CA ASP A 101 -21.04 13.20 5.86
C ASP A 101 -21.72 12.77 4.55
N GLY A 102 -21.11 11.83 3.82
CA GLY A 102 -21.61 11.34 2.53
C GLY A 102 -21.26 12.20 1.32
N PHE A 103 -20.58 13.35 1.52
CA PHE A 103 -20.14 14.23 0.44
C PHE A 103 -18.66 14.02 0.12
N PRO A 104 -18.26 14.00 -1.17
CA PRO A 104 -16.85 13.98 -1.54
C PRO A 104 -16.19 15.28 -1.08
N VAL A 105 -15.00 15.17 -0.50
CA VAL A 105 -14.23 16.31 0.01
C VAL A 105 -12.78 16.26 -0.46
N GLY A 106 -12.21 17.45 -0.64
CA GLY A 106 -10.85 17.62 -1.15
C GLY A 106 -10.71 17.29 -2.63
N ASP A 107 -9.48 17.41 -3.14
CA ASP A 107 -9.16 17.00 -4.50
C ASP A 107 -8.88 15.49 -4.52
N PRO A 108 -9.52 14.70 -5.41
CA PRO A 108 -9.18 13.31 -5.60
C PRO A 108 -7.68 13.08 -5.80
N GLU A 109 -7.13 12.05 -5.17
CA GLU A 109 -5.70 11.72 -5.28
C GLU A 109 -5.49 10.63 -6.33
N ILE A 110 -4.56 10.85 -7.27
CA ILE A 110 -3.98 9.79 -8.09
C ILE A 110 -2.83 9.17 -7.33
N VAL A 111 -2.86 7.83 -7.24
CA VAL A 111 -1.79 7.04 -6.65
C VAL A 111 -1.30 6.03 -7.67
N PHE A 112 -0.05 6.19 -8.09
CA PHE A 112 0.67 5.23 -8.91
C PHE A 112 1.70 4.51 -8.06
N LYS A 113 1.75 3.19 -8.17
CA LYS A 113 2.62 2.35 -7.37
C LYS A 113 3.27 1.29 -8.23
N PHE A 114 4.56 1.10 -8.04
CA PHE A 114 5.29 -0.08 -8.49
C PHE A 114 5.67 -0.92 -7.27
N ARG A 115 5.49 -2.24 -7.36
CA ARG A 115 5.78 -3.17 -6.27
C ARG A 115 6.76 -4.25 -6.74
N HIS A 116 7.77 -4.55 -5.93
CA HIS A 116 8.75 -5.58 -6.27
C HIS A 116 9.41 -6.17 -5.00
N PRO A 117 9.76 -7.47 -4.95
CA PRO A 117 10.44 -8.07 -3.79
C PRO A 117 11.90 -7.63 -3.63
N ASP A 118 12.54 -7.19 -4.71
CA ASP A 118 13.89 -6.62 -4.72
C ASP A 118 13.84 -5.09 -4.60
N GLU A 119 14.52 -4.55 -3.59
CA GLU A 119 14.59 -3.12 -3.29
C GLU A 119 15.26 -2.30 -4.39
N GLN A 120 16.37 -2.80 -4.95
CA GLN A 120 17.15 -2.08 -5.96
C GLN A 120 16.35 -1.97 -7.25
N LYS A 121 15.67 -3.05 -7.66
CA LYS A 121 14.75 -3.02 -8.82
C LYS A 121 13.58 -2.06 -8.60
N ALA A 122 13.01 -2.03 -7.39
CA ALA A 122 11.96 -1.06 -7.06
C ALA A 122 12.46 0.39 -7.10
N ALA A 123 13.67 0.64 -6.58
CA ALA A 123 14.30 1.95 -6.53
C ALA A 123 14.71 2.46 -7.93
N ALA A 124 15.23 1.58 -8.78
CA ALA A 124 15.70 1.92 -10.12
C ALA A 124 14.56 2.34 -11.06
N LEU A 125 13.31 2.01 -10.72
CA LEU A 125 12.15 2.45 -11.48
C LEU A 125 11.74 3.86 -11.06
N ASP A 126 11.91 4.81 -11.98
CA ASP A 126 11.53 6.20 -11.77
C ASP A 126 10.01 6.38 -11.83
N VAL A 127 9.35 6.43 -10.68
CA VAL A 127 7.89 6.63 -10.58
C VAL A 127 7.50 8.12 -10.54
N ARG A 128 8.46 9.06 -10.70
CA ARG A 128 8.16 10.49 -10.68
C ARG A 128 7.28 10.86 -11.87
N PRO A 129 6.20 11.62 -11.64
CA PRO A 129 5.29 11.99 -12.69
C PRO A 129 5.86 13.19 -13.47
N ARG A 130 5.67 13.20 -14.79
CA ARG A 130 5.94 14.36 -15.64
C ARG A 130 4.75 15.31 -15.62
N ILE A 131 4.63 16.06 -14.52
CA ILE A 131 3.62 17.11 -14.33
C ILE A 131 4.30 18.38 -13.81
N ASP A 132 3.69 19.53 -14.08
CA ASP A 132 4.16 20.83 -13.57
C ASP A 132 3.85 21.04 -12.08
N GLY A 133 2.89 20.27 -11.56
CA GLY A 133 2.42 20.33 -10.18
C GLY A 133 3.30 19.61 -9.16
N LYS A 134 2.91 19.76 -7.89
CA LYS A 134 3.50 19.04 -6.76
C LYS A 134 3.05 17.59 -6.73
N TYR A 135 4.00 16.71 -6.47
CA TYR A 135 3.75 15.30 -6.19
C TYR A 135 4.53 14.87 -4.96
N ARG A 136 4.18 13.70 -4.44
CA ARG A 136 4.85 13.09 -3.30
C ARG A 136 5.29 11.68 -3.63
N ILE A 137 6.58 11.42 -3.44
CA ILE A 137 7.13 10.07 -3.47
C ILE A 137 7.04 9.44 -2.08
N LYS A 138 6.65 8.16 -2.04
CA LYS A 138 6.71 7.33 -0.83
C LYS A 138 7.29 5.98 -1.21
N PHE A 139 8.52 5.73 -0.79
CA PHE A 139 9.14 4.43 -0.97
C PHE A 139 9.13 3.65 0.35
N LYS A 140 8.40 2.53 0.36
CA LYS A 140 8.10 1.75 1.57
C LYS A 140 8.63 0.33 1.46
N ALA A 141 9.13 -0.21 2.56
CA ALA A 141 9.18 -1.65 2.80
C ALA A 141 7.83 -2.07 3.42
N GLU A 142 7.06 -2.90 2.72
CA GLU A 142 5.80 -3.46 3.21
C GLU A 142 6.06 -4.84 3.80
N ALA A 143 5.85 -4.99 5.12
CA ALA A 143 5.90 -6.29 5.77
C ALA A 143 4.53 -6.96 5.72
N LEU A 144 4.49 -8.17 5.16
CA LEU A 144 3.30 -8.99 5.01
C LEU A 144 3.51 -10.33 5.70
N PRO A 145 2.45 -11.06 6.11
CA PRO A 145 2.60 -12.40 6.63
C PRO A 145 3.24 -13.31 5.56
N LEU A 146 3.80 -14.43 6.01
CA LEU A 146 4.15 -15.51 5.09
C LEU A 146 2.89 -15.98 4.34
N LYS A 147 3.07 -16.57 3.16
CA LYS A 147 1.94 -16.89 2.28
C LYS A 147 1.01 -17.94 2.89
N ASP A 148 1.58 -18.94 3.56
CA ASP A 148 0.86 -20.15 3.96
C ASP A 148 0.86 -20.39 5.47
N GLU A 149 1.58 -19.58 6.24
CA GLU A 149 1.70 -19.74 7.69
C GLU A 149 1.81 -18.41 8.45
N ILE A 150 1.53 -18.48 9.75
CA ILE A 150 1.75 -17.38 10.70
C ILE A 150 3.13 -17.53 11.36
N GLY A 151 3.59 -16.49 12.04
CA GLY A 151 4.81 -16.56 12.84
C GLY A 151 6.04 -15.97 12.17
N GLY A 152 5.90 -15.43 10.97
CA GLY A 152 6.98 -14.80 10.20
C GLY A 152 6.45 -13.72 9.27
N TYR A 153 7.34 -13.18 8.44
CA TYR A 153 6.96 -12.15 7.48
C TYR A 153 7.88 -12.14 6.26
N ARG A 154 7.35 -11.61 5.17
CA ARG A 154 8.06 -11.30 3.93
C ARG A 154 7.99 -9.80 3.67
N ILE A 155 8.95 -9.29 2.90
CA ILE A 155 9.01 -7.88 2.54
C ILE A 155 8.72 -7.71 1.06
N LEU A 156 7.86 -6.74 0.73
CA LEU A 156 7.71 -6.21 -0.62
C LEU A 156 8.03 -4.72 -0.61
N TYR A 157 8.77 -4.26 -1.61
CA TYR A 157 9.10 -2.86 -1.76
C TYR A 157 8.07 -2.17 -2.64
N SER A 158 7.58 -1.03 -2.18
CA SER A 158 6.50 -0.29 -2.81
C SER A 158 6.95 1.13 -3.08
N HIS A 159 7.23 1.42 -4.35
CA HIS A 159 7.65 2.73 -4.81
C HIS A 159 6.42 3.48 -5.35
N ASN A 160 5.95 4.47 -4.59
CA ASN A 160 4.69 5.15 -4.86
C ASN A 160 4.92 6.60 -5.25
N CYS A 161 4.13 7.07 -6.20
CA CYS A 161 3.88 8.47 -6.48
C CYS A 161 2.42 8.82 -6.17
N GLN A 162 2.21 10.01 -5.58
CA GLN A 162 0.90 10.54 -5.23
C GLN A 162 0.80 12.00 -5.64
N PHE A 163 -0.29 12.38 -6.31
CA PHE A 163 -0.59 13.79 -6.59
C PHE A 163 -2.11 14.01 -6.73
N ALA A 164 -2.53 15.24 -6.49
CA ALA A 164 -3.91 15.66 -6.60
C ALA A 164 -4.36 15.75 -8.08
N LEU A 165 -5.54 15.23 -8.41
CA LEU A 165 -6.04 15.07 -9.78
C LEU A 165 -6.18 16.41 -10.53
N SER A 166 -6.47 17.50 -9.82
CA SER A 166 -6.51 18.85 -10.41
C SER A 166 -5.20 19.27 -11.08
N GLN A 167 -4.06 18.69 -10.67
CA GLN A 167 -2.73 19.02 -11.18
C GLN A 167 -2.40 18.39 -12.54
N THR A 168 -3.32 17.59 -13.10
CA THR A 168 -3.23 17.10 -14.47
C THR A 168 -4.18 17.90 -15.36
N HIS A 169 -3.64 18.57 -16.37
CA HIS A 169 -4.39 19.46 -17.27
C HIS A 169 -4.89 18.77 -18.56
N ALA A 170 -4.70 17.45 -18.67
CA ALA A 170 -5.21 16.69 -19.80
C ALA A 170 -6.75 16.67 -19.81
N GLN A 171 -7.36 16.75 -21.00
CA GLN A 171 -8.82 16.65 -21.18
C GLN A 171 -9.33 15.27 -20.70
N ASP A 172 -8.63 14.20 -21.08
CA ASP A 172 -8.82 12.88 -20.49
C ASP A 172 -7.66 12.55 -19.55
N LYS A 173 -7.89 12.79 -18.26
CA LYS A 173 -6.89 12.61 -17.18
C LYS A 173 -6.54 11.15 -16.90
N ILE A 174 -7.33 10.20 -17.40
CA ILE A 174 -7.19 8.77 -17.10
C ILE A 174 -6.94 7.92 -18.35
N SER A 175 -6.94 8.49 -19.55
CA SER A 175 -6.51 7.77 -20.77
C SER A 175 -5.09 7.22 -20.66
N ILE A 176 -4.83 6.09 -21.35
CA ILE A 176 -3.47 5.53 -21.48
C ILE A 176 -2.50 6.57 -22.03
N ALA A 177 -2.91 7.31 -23.07
CA ALA A 177 -2.05 8.31 -23.70
C ALA A 177 -1.63 9.42 -22.73
N THR A 178 -2.53 9.83 -21.82
CA THR A 178 -2.17 10.75 -20.73
C THR A 178 -1.27 10.07 -19.72
N LEU A 179 -1.59 8.83 -19.31
CA LEU A 179 -0.82 8.11 -18.30
C LEU A 179 0.60 7.77 -18.76
N ASP A 180 0.83 7.47 -20.05
CA ASP A 180 2.16 7.23 -20.61
C ASP A 180 3.02 8.50 -20.63
N LYS A 181 2.38 9.66 -20.87
CA LYS A 181 3.04 10.96 -20.77
C LYS A 181 3.38 11.30 -19.32
N VAL A 182 2.46 11.03 -18.41
CA VAL A 182 2.60 11.33 -16.97
C VAL A 182 3.57 10.37 -16.29
N PHE A 183 3.53 9.07 -16.58
CA PHE A 183 4.33 8.04 -15.92
C PHE A 183 5.25 7.34 -16.93
N PRO A 184 6.51 7.79 -17.06
CA PRO A 184 7.46 7.26 -18.04
C PRO A 184 7.65 5.73 -18.00
N PRO A 185 7.63 5.04 -16.85
CA PRO A 185 7.73 3.58 -16.81
C PRO A 185 6.71 2.84 -17.67
N LEU A 186 5.53 3.42 -17.86
CA LEU A 186 4.43 2.80 -18.57
C LEU A 186 4.68 2.65 -20.07
N THR A 187 5.52 3.51 -20.65
CA THR A 187 5.90 3.46 -22.08
C THR A 187 6.63 2.18 -22.49
N ARG A 188 7.18 1.43 -21.51
CA ARG A 188 7.93 0.19 -21.75
C ARG A 188 7.04 -1.05 -21.72
N LEU A 189 5.78 -0.90 -21.35
CA LEU A 189 4.84 -2.02 -21.31
C LEU A 189 4.44 -2.39 -22.74
N LYS A 190 4.65 -3.64 -23.11
CA LYS A 190 4.07 -4.20 -24.33
C LYS A 190 2.56 -4.25 -24.12
N ARG A 191 1.80 -3.60 -24.99
CA ARG A 191 0.35 -3.54 -24.96
C ARG A 191 -0.18 -3.76 -26.37
N THR A 192 -1.40 -4.29 -26.50
CA THR A 192 -2.12 -4.31 -27.76
C THR A 192 -2.51 -2.88 -28.15
N ASP A 193 -2.45 -2.54 -29.44
CA ASP A 193 -2.55 -1.17 -30.00
C ASP A 193 -3.89 -0.45 -29.79
N ARG A 194 -4.83 -1.12 -29.13
CA ARG A 194 -6.06 -0.53 -28.64
C ARG A 194 -6.02 -0.70 -27.14
N GLU A 195 -6.20 0.38 -26.39
CA GLU A 195 -7.29 0.48 -25.41
C GLU A 195 -7.12 1.61 -24.43
N TRP A 196 -8.24 1.95 -23.80
CA TRP A 196 -8.39 2.95 -22.79
C TRP A 196 -8.07 2.31 -21.44
N VAL A 197 -7.62 3.08 -20.44
CA VAL A 197 -7.61 2.56 -19.07
C VAL A 197 -9.05 2.62 -18.57
N GLY A 198 -9.60 1.45 -18.26
CA GLY A 198 -10.93 1.30 -17.73
C GLY A 198 -10.92 1.20 -16.21
N LEU A 199 -12.12 1.26 -15.62
CA LEU A 199 -12.32 0.86 -14.23
C LEU A 199 -12.04 -0.64 -14.12
N VAL A 200 -11.13 -1.02 -13.23
CA VAL A 200 -10.95 -2.44 -12.88
C VAL A 200 -12.26 -2.92 -12.24
N ASN A 201 -12.82 -3.99 -12.79
CA ASN A 201 -14.03 -4.65 -12.31
C ASN A 201 -15.32 -3.79 -12.36
N GLU A 202 -15.33 -2.61 -13.02
CA GLU A 202 -16.45 -1.62 -12.98
C GLU A 202 -16.90 -1.24 -11.55
N GLY A 203 -16.15 -1.71 -10.55
CA GLY A 203 -16.56 -1.81 -9.17
C GLY A 203 -15.76 -0.81 -8.37
N ILE A 204 -16.47 0.19 -7.88
CA ILE A 204 -15.90 1.14 -6.95
C ILE A 204 -15.76 0.44 -5.59
N VAL A 205 -14.55 0.45 -5.01
CA VAL A 205 -14.32 -0.06 -3.66
C VAL A 205 -14.48 1.08 -2.67
N GLU A 206 -15.18 0.83 -1.58
CA GLU A 206 -15.24 1.74 -0.45
C GLU A 206 -14.33 1.22 0.67
N GLU A 207 -13.40 2.05 1.12
CA GLU A 207 -12.59 1.83 2.31
C GLU A 207 -13.25 2.51 3.50
N VAL A 208 -13.67 1.71 4.48
CA VAL A 208 -14.11 2.17 5.80
C VAL A 208 -12.92 1.99 6.74
N LEU A 209 -12.36 3.09 7.26
CA LEU A 209 -11.09 3.09 7.99
C LEU A 209 -11.25 3.75 9.35
N LEU A 210 -10.75 3.10 10.41
CA LEU A 210 -10.69 3.67 11.75
C LEU A 210 -9.22 3.80 12.18
N PRO A 211 -8.71 5.03 12.41
CA PRO A 211 -7.44 5.22 13.10
C PRO A 211 -7.54 4.68 14.52
N LEU A 212 -6.59 3.84 14.94
CA LEU A 212 -6.61 3.22 16.27
C LEU A 212 -5.75 3.98 17.27
N GLY A 213 -4.65 4.57 16.82
CA GLY A 213 -3.63 5.11 17.70
C GLY A 213 -2.26 5.12 17.05
N SER A 214 -1.23 5.28 17.88
CA SER A 214 0.15 5.09 17.48
C SER A 214 0.89 4.16 18.43
N LEU A 215 1.73 3.29 17.87
CA LEU A 215 2.62 2.39 18.58
C LEU A 215 3.96 3.10 18.83
N ASP A 216 4.39 3.18 20.08
CA ASP A 216 5.65 3.81 20.47
C ASP A 216 6.71 2.74 20.75
N PHE A 217 7.72 2.67 19.87
CA PHE A 217 8.85 1.73 19.98
C PHE A 217 10.03 2.34 20.75
N GLY A 218 9.84 3.53 21.34
CA GLY A 218 10.86 4.34 22.01
C GLY A 218 11.83 5.00 21.02
N LYS A 219 12.71 5.87 21.54
CA LYS A 219 13.69 6.64 20.73
C LYS A 219 13.01 7.41 19.58
N GLU A 220 11.87 8.04 19.89
CA GLU A 220 11.07 8.84 18.94
C GLU A 220 10.52 8.06 17.75
N LEU A 221 10.64 6.72 17.77
CA LEU A 221 10.18 5.86 16.71
C LEU A 221 8.70 5.47 16.96
N VAL A 222 7.80 6.26 16.39
CA VAL A 222 6.35 6.11 16.55
C VAL A 222 5.70 5.67 15.23
N ALA A 223 4.86 4.63 15.27
CA ALA A 223 4.11 4.16 14.12
C ALA A 223 2.63 4.48 14.26
N LYS A 224 2.03 5.17 13.28
CA LYS A 224 0.56 5.28 13.22
C LYS A 224 -0.03 3.93 12.87
N CYS A 225 -1.15 3.56 13.49
CA CYS A 225 -1.86 2.33 13.18
C CYS A 225 -3.35 2.55 12.98
N ASP A 226 -3.90 1.79 12.04
CA ASP A 226 -5.30 1.85 11.63
C ASP A 226 -5.81 0.46 11.25
N ILE A 227 -7.12 0.32 11.28
CA ILE A 227 -7.85 -0.86 10.83
C ILE A 227 -8.88 -0.41 9.80
N ALA A 228 -9.00 -1.15 8.71
CA ALA A 228 -9.92 -0.84 7.64
C ALA A 228 -10.61 -2.10 7.10
N VAL A 229 -11.80 -1.93 6.52
CA VAL A 229 -12.41 -2.93 5.64
C VAL A 229 -12.66 -2.31 4.27
N TRP A 230 -12.37 -3.08 3.23
CA TRP A 230 -12.84 -2.78 1.87
C TRP A 230 -14.16 -3.49 1.63
N ARG A 231 -15.11 -2.79 1.03
CA ARG A 231 -16.40 -3.33 0.61
C ARG A 231 -16.78 -2.82 -0.78
N THR A 232 -17.68 -3.53 -1.46
CA THR A 232 -18.24 -3.04 -2.74
C THR A 232 -19.09 -1.79 -2.49
N ARG A 233 -18.99 -0.78 -3.35
CA ARG A 233 -19.90 0.37 -3.31
C ARG A 233 -21.28 -0.05 -3.83
N GLY A 234 -22.35 0.42 -3.18
CA GLY A 234 -23.73 0.03 -3.49
C GLY A 234 -24.22 -1.13 -2.62
N GLU A 235 -23.72 -2.35 -2.88
CA GLU A 235 -24.11 -3.56 -2.14
C GLU A 235 -23.50 -3.66 -0.73
N GLN A 236 -22.42 -2.91 -0.47
CA GLN A 236 -21.69 -2.91 0.80
C GLN A 236 -21.14 -4.28 1.21
N LEU A 237 -20.93 -5.19 0.24
CA LEU A 237 -20.41 -6.53 0.48
C LEU A 237 -18.97 -6.43 1.00
N PRO A 238 -18.66 -6.92 2.21
CA PRO A 238 -17.31 -6.92 2.75
C PRO A 238 -16.37 -7.78 1.91
N LEU A 239 -15.24 -7.23 1.50
CA LEU A 239 -14.24 -7.91 0.69
C LEU A 239 -13.06 -8.37 1.54
N VAL A 240 -12.45 -7.45 2.29
CA VAL A 240 -11.21 -7.70 3.02
C VAL A 240 -10.99 -6.70 4.14
N GLY A 241 -10.59 -7.19 5.31
CA GLY A 241 -10.05 -6.37 6.39
C GLY A 241 -8.54 -6.17 6.27
N GLU A 242 -8.02 -5.06 6.79
CA GLU A 242 -6.58 -4.82 6.91
C GLU A 242 -6.31 -4.05 8.18
N PHE A 243 -5.39 -4.57 9.00
CA PHE A 243 -4.71 -3.77 10.01
C PHE A 243 -3.34 -3.37 9.48
N ALA A 244 -2.95 -2.12 9.67
CA ALA A 244 -1.63 -1.65 9.32
C ALA A 244 -1.03 -0.81 10.45
N PHE A 245 0.30 -0.90 10.61
CA PHE A 245 1.06 0.15 11.28
C PHE A 245 2.21 0.62 10.39
N GLN A 246 2.47 1.93 10.41
CA GLN A 246 3.48 2.55 9.56
C GLN A 246 4.46 3.39 10.37
N LEU A 247 5.71 2.97 10.33
CA LEU A 247 6.87 3.74 10.78
C LEU A 247 7.38 4.63 9.66
N LYS A 248 7.76 5.87 10.00
CA LYS A 248 8.50 6.77 9.11
C LYS A 248 9.90 6.98 9.68
N PHE A 249 10.90 6.98 8.83
CA PHE A 249 12.29 7.24 9.18
C PHE A 249 13.04 7.84 7.98
N ASP A 250 14.14 8.54 8.26
CA ASP A 250 14.95 9.12 7.18
C ASP A 250 15.82 8.04 6.51
N ARG A 251 16.40 7.14 7.31
CA ARG A 251 17.24 6.03 6.85
C ARG A 251 16.99 4.78 7.69
N LYS A 252 16.72 3.65 7.04
CA LYS A 252 16.48 2.37 7.74
C LYS A 252 17.73 1.88 8.49
N GLU A 253 18.92 2.28 8.06
CA GLU A 253 20.21 1.94 8.68
C GLU A 253 20.36 2.62 10.04
N ALA A 254 19.79 3.81 10.22
CA ALA A 254 19.84 4.56 11.47
C ALA A 254 18.93 3.97 12.57
N ILE A 255 18.02 3.07 12.20
CA ILE A 255 17.13 2.44 13.18
C ILE A 255 17.88 1.35 13.95
N ALA A 256 17.95 1.53 15.26
CA ALA A 256 18.64 0.62 16.16
C ALA A 256 18.05 -0.80 16.15
N ALA A 257 18.92 -1.80 16.34
CA ALA A 257 18.56 -3.21 16.26
C ALA A 257 17.45 -3.60 17.25
N LYS A 258 17.43 -2.99 18.44
CA LYS A 258 16.37 -3.20 19.45
C LYS A 258 14.99 -2.82 18.90
N GLN A 259 14.85 -1.65 18.29
CA GLN A 259 13.60 -1.17 17.70
C GLN A 259 13.14 -2.04 16.54
N LYS A 260 14.07 -2.46 15.66
CA LYS A 260 13.78 -3.42 14.59
C LYS A 260 13.22 -4.74 15.15
N LYS A 261 13.85 -5.26 16.20
CA LYS A 261 13.43 -6.48 16.89
C LYS A 261 12.05 -6.31 17.54
N LEU A 262 11.77 -5.19 18.20
CA LEU A 262 10.46 -4.91 18.79
C LEU A 262 9.35 -4.82 17.74
N ALA A 263 9.59 -4.15 16.61
CA ALA A 263 8.63 -4.10 15.51
C ALA A 263 8.31 -5.49 14.95
N ALA A 264 9.34 -6.32 14.73
CA ALA A 264 9.17 -7.70 14.28
C ALA A 264 8.43 -8.56 15.33
N GLN A 265 8.80 -8.45 16.62
CA GLN A 265 8.17 -9.18 17.71
C GLN A 265 6.70 -8.81 17.89
N LEU A 266 6.36 -7.51 17.84
CA LEU A 266 4.98 -7.06 17.88
C LEU A 266 4.18 -7.67 16.73
N TYR A 267 4.71 -7.55 15.50
CA TYR A 267 4.03 -8.03 14.31
C TYR A 267 3.76 -9.53 14.36
N VAL A 268 4.78 -10.33 14.71
CA VAL A 268 4.66 -11.80 14.81
C VAL A 268 3.76 -12.22 15.98
N THR A 269 3.83 -11.54 17.12
CA THR A 269 2.95 -11.84 18.27
C THR A 269 1.51 -11.52 17.92
N LEU A 270 1.25 -10.40 17.25
CA LEU A 270 -0.09 -10.02 16.82
C LEU A 270 -0.68 -11.04 15.84
N GLN A 271 0.11 -11.57 14.89
CA GLN A 271 -0.35 -12.65 14.01
C GLN A 271 -0.90 -13.85 14.79
N ARG A 272 -0.26 -14.22 15.90
CA ARG A 272 -0.71 -15.35 16.74
C ARG A 272 -1.99 -15.01 17.50
N GLU A 273 -2.04 -13.82 18.08
CA GLU A 273 -3.22 -13.32 18.82
C GLU A 273 -4.47 -13.20 17.93
N VAL A 274 -4.27 -12.92 16.64
CA VAL A 274 -5.37 -12.75 15.67
C VAL A 274 -5.41 -13.86 14.62
N ALA A 275 -4.86 -15.05 14.89
CA ALA A 275 -4.72 -16.13 13.90
C ALA A 275 -6.06 -16.47 13.20
N GLY A 276 -7.17 -16.50 13.96
CA GLY A 276 -8.51 -16.76 13.41
C GLY A 276 -9.01 -15.68 12.42
N TRP A 277 -8.49 -14.46 12.54
CA TRP A 277 -8.84 -13.29 11.72
C TRP A 277 -8.02 -13.22 10.44
N LEU A 278 -6.88 -13.89 10.33
CA LEU A 278 -5.96 -13.72 9.21
C LEU A 278 -6.51 -14.34 7.92
N ALA A 279 -6.34 -13.62 6.82
CA ALA A 279 -6.48 -14.13 5.46
C ALA A 279 -5.08 -14.17 4.83
N LEU A 280 -4.49 -15.38 4.76
CA LEU A 280 -3.15 -15.60 4.23
C LEU A 280 -3.15 -15.75 2.70
N GLY A 281 -1.99 -15.65 2.06
CA GLY A 281 -1.81 -15.89 0.61
C GLY A 281 -2.46 -14.85 -0.32
N VAL A 282 -2.87 -13.70 0.20
CA VAL A 282 -3.62 -12.69 -0.55
C VAL A 282 -3.24 -11.27 -0.12
N THR A 283 -3.37 -10.31 -1.04
CA THR A 283 -3.29 -8.87 -0.75
C THR A 283 -4.64 -8.21 -1.03
N LYS A 284 -4.92 -7.03 -0.46
CA LYS A 284 -6.17 -6.29 -0.78
C LYS A 284 -6.31 -6.03 -2.27
N THR A 285 -5.22 -5.65 -2.93
CA THR A 285 -5.20 -5.40 -4.37
C THR A 285 -5.48 -6.69 -5.13
N ALA A 286 -4.85 -7.80 -4.77
CA ALA A 286 -5.12 -9.10 -5.38
C ALA A 286 -6.62 -9.43 -5.36
N MET A 287 -7.32 -9.15 -4.26
CA MET A 287 -8.76 -9.43 -4.19
C MET A 287 -9.56 -8.65 -5.22
N VAL A 288 -9.25 -7.37 -5.44
CA VAL A 288 -9.96 -6.54 -6.44
C VAL A 288 -9.74 -7.07 -7.85
N TYR A 289 -8.51 -7.43 -8.22
CA TYR A 289 -8.20 -7.96 -9.54
C TYR A 289 -8.72 -9.39 -9.75
N ARG A 290 -8.74 -10.23 -8.71
CA ARG A 290 -9.26 -11.61 -8.75
C ARG A 290 -10.77 -11.69 -8.98
N LEU A 291 -11.55 -10.64 -8.68
CA LEU A 291 -13.01 -10.62 -8.93
C LEU A 291 -13.38 -10.87 -10.41
N LYS A 292 -12.47 -10.63 -11.36
CA LYS A 292 -12.64 -10.93 -12.80
C LYS A 292 -11.76 -12.08 -13.31
N GLY A 293 -11.19 -12.89 -12.43
CA GLY A 293 -10.40 -14.08 -12.81
C GLY A 293 -8.93 -13.81 -13.14
N ALA A 294 -8.38 -12.63 -12.80
CA ALA A 294 -6.95 -12.40 -12.91
C ALA A 294 -6.17 -13.40 -12.04
N ALA A 295 -5.15 -14.04 -12.61
CA ALA A 295 -4.30 -14.97 -11.88
C ALA A 295 -3.49 -14.22 -10.79
N PRO A 296 -3.18 -14.87 -9.65
CA PRO A 296 -2.28 -14.31 -8.66
C PRO A 296 -0.93 -13.97 -9.28
N GLN A 297 -0.38 -12.80 -8.96
CA GLN A 297 1.00 -12.52 -9.31
C GLN A 297 1.96 -13.28 -8.41
N SER A 298 3.04 -13.81 -8.98
CA SER A 298 4.03 -14.64 -8.27
C SER A 298 4.66 -13.94 -7.05
N HIS A 299 4.81 -12.62 -7.12
CA HIS A 299 5.40 -11.81 -6.06
C HIS A 299 4.42 -11.42 -4.95
N GLU A 300 3.11 -11.67 -5.13
CA GLU A 300 2.07 -11.38 -4.14
C GLU A 300 1.80 -12.53 -3.18
#